data_AF-A0A0G0JF78-F1
#
_entry.id   AF-A0A0G0JF78-F1
#
_cell.length_a   1.000
_cell.length_b   1.000
_cell.length_c   1.000
_cell.angle_alpha   90.00
_cell.angle_beta   90.00
_cell.angle_gamma   90.00
#
_symmetry.space_group_name_H-M   'P 1'
#
loop_
_entity.id
_entity.type
_entity.pdbx_description
1 polymer ?
#
loop_
_entity_poly.entity_id
_entity_poly.type
_entity_poly.pdbx_seq_one_letter_code
_entity_poly.pdbx_strand_id
1 'polypeptide(L)'
;MKKENLKLLHNPKVIQWCYEGITDISLKNTTNAEKLKLVKTIEDEWGDKVVGGNGGGQWSTVFCQDLVMEALISLGRKNVKKAEPKQSSVKEKSYQPDLECDDYVYEVKGRNWSTSGTAGEKILGVPLKYGELPNLYKKPLQIVLVGYQEYEARQGFAFGDLLDKNSQTKELQESLAFYKEHNIEYVAFTDILQKIGFQNGCWNKK
;
A
#
# COMPACT_ATOMS: atom_id res chain seq x y z
N MET A 1 17.59 12.72 -3.90
CA MET A 1 17.97 11.34 -4.23
C MET A 1 18.20 11.27 -5.74
N LYS A 2 19.36 10.80 -6.22
CA LYS A 2 19.62 10.63 -7.66
C LYS A 2 18.75 9.49 -8.22
N LYS A 3 18.38 9.54 -9.50
CA LYS A 3 17.62 8.50 -10.25
C LYS A 3 18.22 7.08 -10.17
N GLU A 4 19.43 6.93 -9.64
CA GLU A 4 20.24 5.70 -9.66
C GLU A 4 19.87 4.67 -8.56
N ASN A 5 18.87 4.93 -7.71
CA ASN A 5 18.49 4.04 -6.59
C ASN A 5 17.11 3.37 -6.73
N LEU A 6 16.48 3.40 -7.90
CA LEU A 6 15.18 2.73 -8.15
C LEU A 6 15.38 1.22 -8.36
N LYS A 7 15.70 0.47 -7.30
CA LYS A 7 16.05 -0.95 -7.42
C LYS A 7 14.80 -1.84 -7.50
N LEU A 8 13.73 -1.45 -6.83
CA LEU A 8 12.52 -2.28 -6.73
C LEU A 8 11.64 -2.14 -7.98
N LEU A 9 11.44 -0.92 -8.50
CA LEU A 9 10.59 -0.69 -9.67
C LEU A 9 11.11 -1.35 -10.96
N HIS A 10 12.43 -1.50 -11.10
CA HIS A 10 13.02 -2.16 -12.27
C HIS A 10 13.01 -3.69 -12.17
N ASN A 11 12.53 -4.28 -11.07
CA ASN A 11 12.39 -5.72 -10.93
C ASN A 11 11.01 -6.18 -11.44
N PRO A 12 10.93 -6.93 -12.56
CA PRO A 12 9.64 -7.36 -13.10
C PRO A 12 8.79 -8.17 -12.13
N LYS A 13 9.41 -8.98 -11.27
CA LYS A 13 8.68 -9.76 -10.25
C LYS A 13 8.09 -8.89 -9.16
N VAL A 14 8.72 -7.76 -8.83
CA VAL A 14 8.16 -6.78 -7.89
C VAL A 14 6.90 -6.16 -8.49
N ILE A 15 6.96 -5.75 -9.75
CA ILE A 15 5.79 -5.20 -10.44
C ILE A 15 4.69 -6.27 -10.52
N GLN A 16 5.01 -7.50 -10.90
CA GLN A 16 4.07 -8.62 -10.91
C GLN A 16 3.41 -8.79 -9.52
N TRP A 17 4.20 -8.80 -8.45
CA TRP A 17 3.71 -8.94 -7.09
C TRP A 17 2.69 -7.86 -6.71
N CYS A 18 2.87 -6.62 -7.18
CA CYS A 18 1.89 -5.56 -6.91
C CYS A 18 0.50 -5.84 -7.51
N TYR A 19 0.44 -6.51 -8.67
CA TYR A 19 -0.81 -6.75 -9.39
C TYR A 19 -1.48 -8.09 -9.05
N GLU A 20 -0.70 -9.16 -8.89
CA GLU A 20 -1.27 -10.52 -8.82
C GLU A 20 -0.56 -11.49 -7.87
N GLY A 21 0.54 -11.06 -7.22
CA GLY A 21 1.42 -11.93 -6.46
C GLY A 21 2.45 -12.63 -7.35
N ILE A 22 3.26 -13.52 -6.77
CA ILE A 22 4.36 -14.21 -7.47
C ILE A 22 4.13 -15.71 -7.66
N THR A 23 2.98 -16.20 -7.23
CA THR A 23 2.59 -17.61 -7.26
C THR A 23 1.18 -17.75 -7.79
N ASP A 24 0.90 -18.85 -8.48
CA ASP A 24 -0.44 -19.12 -9.00
C ASP A 24 -1.47 -19.30 -7.88
N ILE A 25 -1.05 -19.86 -6.73
CA ILE A 25 -1.90 -20.05 -5.56
C ILE A 25 -1.78 -18.81 -4.66
N SER A 26 -2.90 -18.25 -4.22
CA SER A 26 -2.95 -17.13 -3.27
C SER A 26 -4.31 -17.05 -2.57
N LEU A 27 -4.47 -16.08 -1.68
CA LEU A 27 -5.76 -15.76 -1.05
C LEU A 27 -6.86 -15.42 -2.07
N LYS A 28 -6.50 -15.03 -3.31
CA LYS A 28 -7.44 -14.76 -4.39
C LYS A 28 -8.21 -16.01 -4.84
N ASN A 29 -7.61 -17.20 -4.73
CA ASN A 29 -8.15 -18.41 -5.34
C ASN A 29 -8.19 -19.63 -4.42
N THR A 30 -7.75 -19.52 -3.17
CA THR A 30 -7.89 -20.59 -2.18
C THR A 30 -8.02 -20.06 -0.76
N THR A 31 -8.80 -20.78 0.04
CA THR A 31 -8.87 -20.61 1.50
C THR A 31 -8.21 -21.78 2.26
N ASN A 32 -7.69 -22.77 1.53
CA ASN A 32 -7.00 -23.93 2.13
C ASN A 32 -5.71 -23.48 2.84
N ALA A 33 -5.68 -23.68 4.16
CA ALA A 33 -4.61 -23.21 5.03
C ALA A 33 -3.24 -23.85 4.76
N GLU A 34 -3.21 -25.14 4.35
CA GLU A 34 -1.95 -25.84 4.05
C GLU A 34 -1.31 -25.31 2.78
N LYS A 35 -2.12 -25.10 1.73
CA LYS A 35 -1.66 -24.47 0.47
C LYS A 35 -1.14 -23.05 0.72
N LEU A 36 -1.87 -22.25 1.50
CA LEU A 36 -1.46 -20.89 1.84
C LEU A 36 -0.18 -20.86 2.68
N LYS A 37 0.01 -21.82 3.60
CA LYS A 37 1.26 -21.94 4.37
C LYS A 37 2.47 -22.22 3.47
N LEU A 38 2.33 -23.11 2.49
CA LEU A 38 3.38 -23.40 1.53
C LEU A 38 3.73 -22.15 0.69
N VAL A 39 2.72 -21.49 0.13
CA VAL A 39 2.91 -20.28 -0.68
C VAL A 39 3.52 -19.15 0.17
N LYS A 40 3.11 -19.02 1.43
CA LYS A 40 3.67 -18.02 2.34
C LYS A 40 5.17 -18.18 2.48
N THR A 41 5.68 -19.41 2.63
CA THR A 41 7.13 -19.66 2.68
C THR A 41 7.82 -19.20 1.39
N ILE A 42 7.25 -19.49 0.21
CA ILE A 42 7.79 -19.05 -1.08
C ILE A 42 7.79 -17.52 -1.19
N GLU A 43 6.69 -16.88 -0.80
CA GLU A 43 6.53 -15.42 -0.83
C GLU A 43 7.48 -14.72 0.14
N ASP A 44 7.66 -15.28 1.34
CA ASP A 44 8.60 -14.76 2.33
C ASP A 44 10.06 -14.90 1.87
N GLU A 45 10.45 -16.07 1.37
CA GLU A 45 11.81 -16.29 0.83
C GLU A 45 12.12 -15.36 -0.35
N TRP A 46 11.13 -15.10 -1.21
CA TRP A 46 11.27 -14.12 -2.28
C TRP A 46 11.41 -12.70 -1.73
N GLY A 47 10.52 -12.30 -0.81
CA GLY A 47 10.51 -10.97 -0.23
C GLY A 47 11.79 -10.64 0.52
N ASP A 48 12.29 -11.58 1.33
CA ASP A 48 13.57 -11.43 2.04
C ASP A 48 14.75 -11.23 1.07
N LYS A 49 14.79 -11.99 -0.04
CA LYS A 49 15.82 -11.82 -1.08
C LYS A 49 15.73 -10.45 -1.77
N VAL A 50 14.52 -9.94 -1.98
CA VAL A 50 14.30 -8.63 -2.62
C VAL A 50 14.71 -7.48 -1.71
N VAL A 51 14.39 -7.55 -0.42
CA VAL A 51 14.74 -6.52 0.58
C VAL A 51 16.21 -6.64 1.04
N GLY A 52 16.84 -7.79 0.84
CA GLY A 52 18.20 -8.08 1.30
C GLY A 52 18.28 -8.41 2.80
N GLY A 53 17.20 -8.94 3.36
CA GLY A 53 17.08 -9.30 4.79
C GLY A 53 17.42 -10.77 5.08
N ASN A 54 17.65 -11.07 6.36
CA ASN A 54 17.91 -12.44 6.89
C ASN A 54 16.69 -13.02 7.62
N GLY A 55 15.53 -13.17 6.97
CA GLY A 55 14.43 -13.98 7.54
C GLY A 55 13.61 -13.34 8.67
N GLY A 56 13.49 -12.01 8.68
CA GLY A 56 13.00 -11.23 9.82
C GLY A 56 11.51 -10.86 9.79
N GLY A 57 10.59 -11.74 9.36
CA GLY A 57 9.15 -11.70 9.65
C GLY A 57 8.29 -10.48 9.25
N GLN A 58 8.86 -9.38 8.76
CA GLN A 58 8.15 -8.14 8.40
C GLN A 58 8.72 -7.47 7.14
N TRP A 59 9.31 -8.27 6.24
CA TRP A 59 9.91 -7.76 5.00
C TRP A 59 8.92 -6.91 4.18
N SER A 60 7.63 -7.25 4.20
CA SER A 60 6.60 -6.57 3.40
C SER A 60 6.34 -5.14 3.82
N THR A 61 6.56 -4.77 5.10
CA THR A 61 6.42 -3.38 5.56
C THR A 61 7.52 -2.50 4.95
N VAL A 62 8.77 -2.91 5.09
CA VAL A 62 9.92 -2.17 4.52
C VAL A 62 9.82 -2.14 3.00
N PHE A 63 9.55 -3.30 2.40
CA PHE A 63 9.37 -3.45 0.96
C PHE A 63 8.32 -2.49 0.40
N CYS A 64 7.11 -2.46 0.97
CA CYS A 64 6.05 -1.59 0.45
C CYS A 64 6.37 -0.11 0.65
N GLN A 65 6.97 0.26 1.79
CA GLN A 65 7.37 1.66 2.04
C GLN A 65 8.42 2.13 1.03
N ASP A 66 9.47 1.34 0.82
CA ASP A 66 10.55 1.68 -0.12
C ASP A 66 10.03 1.69 -1.56
N LEU A 67 9.20 0.74 -1.94
CA LEU A 67 8.58 0.67 -3.26
C LEU A 67 7.68 1.88 -3.54
N VAL A 68 6.86 2.30 -2.58
CA VAL A 68 6.05 3.51 -2.70
C VAL A 68 6.94 4.74 -2.78
N MET A 69 8.02 4.84 -1.99
CA MET A 69 8.98 5.93 -2.09
C MET A 69 9.59 6.05 -3.49
N GLU A 70 10.07 4.93 -4.06
CA GLU A 70 10.59 4.87 -5.43
C GLU A 70 9.57 5.34 -6.47
N ALA A 71 8.31 4.91 -6.33
CA ALA A 71 7.23 5.26 -7.24
C ALA A 71 6.85 6.74 -7.16
N LEU A 72 6.79 7.32 -5.95
CA LEU A 72 6.51 8.74 -5.75
C LEU A 72 7.60 9.63 -6.35
N ILE A 73 8.87 9.23 -6.20
CA ILE A 73 10.00 9.92 -6.83
C ILE A 73 9.88 9.85 -8.35
N SER A 74 9.55 8.67 -8.89
CA SER A 74 9.36 8.45 -10.33
C SER A 74 8.17 9.23 -10.89
N LEU A 75 7.12 9.43 -10.08
CA LEU A 75 5.96 10.26 -10.37
C LEU A 75 6.31 11.77 -10.39
N GLY A 76 7.52 12.15 -9.95
CA GLY A 76 7.99 13.53 -9.93
C GLY A 76 7.68 14.30 -8.64
N ARG A 77 7.29 13.61 -7.56
CA ARG A 77 7.11 14.26 -6.25
C ARG A 77 8.45 14.79 -5.74
N LYS A 78 8.43 16.01 -5.21
CA LYS A 78 9.61 16.68 -4.66
C LYS A 78 9.79 16.35 -3.18
N ASN A 79 11.04 16.20 -2.76
CA ASN A 79 11.42 15.97 -1.37
C ASN A 79 10.74 14.76 -0.70
N VAL A 80 10.53 13.67 -1.44
CA VAL A 80 10.02 12.42 -0.87
C VAL A 80 11.01 11.88 0.17
N LYS A 81 10.54 11.64 1.39
CA LYS A 81 11.32 11.14 2.52
C LYS A 81 10.41 10.44 3.54
N LYS A 82 11.02 9.82 4.56
CA LYS A 82 10.26 9.34 5.74
C LYS A 82 9.68 10.53 6.49
N ALA A 83 8.46 10.38 7.01
CA ALA A 83 7.81 11.45 7.75
C ALA A 83 8.35 11.57 9.17
N GLU A 84 8.50 12.80 9.63
CA GLU A 84 8.92 13.10 11.00
C GLU A 84 7.74 13.02 11.96
N PRO A 85 7.86 12.39 13.15
CA PRO A 85 6.75 12.26 14.09
C PRO A 85 6.09 13.60 14.45
N LYS A 86 4.76 13.60 14.59
CA LYS A 86 3.98 14.76 15.07
C LYS A 86 3.19 14.40 16.31
N GLN A 87 3.20 15.28 17.30
CA GLN A 87 2.43 15.08 18.52
C GLN A 87 0.93 15.23 18.25
N SER A 88 0.12 14.37 18.85
CA SER A 88 -1.33 14.54 18.89
C SER A 88 -1.71 15.83 19.62
N SER A 89 -2.78 16.49 19.17
CA SER A 89 -3.30 17.68 19.83
C SER A 89 -4.01 17.40 21.16
N VAL A 90 -4.37 16.13 21.42
CA VAL A 90 -5.22 15.75 22.56
C VAL A 90 -4.50 14.83 23.56
N LYS A 91 -3.57 13.98 23.09
CA LYS A 91 -2.90 12.98 23.94
C LYS A 91 -1.39 13.13 23.90
N GLU A 92 -0.73 12.62 24.94
CA GLU A 92 0.72 12.42 24.98
C GLU A 92 1.15 11.23 24.11
N LYS A 93 0.82 11.29 22.82
CA LYS A 93 1.16 10.29 21.83
C LYS A 93 1.53 10.96 20.51
N SER A 94 2.54 10.44 19.84
CA SER A 94 2.91 10.88 18.50
C SER A 94 2.25 10.02 17.42
N TYR A 95 1.98 10.66 16.29
CA TYR A 95 1.71 10.01 15.02
C TYR A 95 3.01 9.92 14.22
N GLN A 96 3.20 8.79 13.54
CA GLN A 96 4.32 8.57 12.66
C GLN A 96 3.82 7.89 11.38
N PRO A 97 3.37 8.68 10.38
CA PRO A 97 3.07 8.15 9.05
C PRO A 97 4.36 7.71 8.35
N ASP A 98 4.22 6.95 7.27
CA ASP A 98 5.37 6.28 6.64
C ASP A 98 6.24 7.24 5.82
N LEU A 99 5.63 8.11 5.00
CA LEU A 99 6.35 8.99 4.08
C LEU A 99 5.71 10.39 4.03
N GLU A 100 6.48 11.37 3.59
CA GLU A 100 5.98 12.68 3.20
C GLU A 100 6.74 13.22 1.99
N CYS A 101 6.10 14.15 1.27
CA CYS A 101 6.73 14.98 0.25
C CYS A 101 6.28 16.43 0.47
N ASP A 102 6.60 17.36 -0.44
CA ASP A 102 6.13 18.75 -0.32
C ASP A 102 4.60 18.86 -0.28
N ASP A 103 3.91 18.02 -1.05
CA ASP A 103 2.47 18.15 -1.31
C ASP A 103 1.59 17.26 -0.42
N TYR A 104 2.09 16.12 0.05
CA TYR A 104 1.30 15.08 0.73
C TYR A 104 2.05 14.45 1.90
N VAL A 105 1.29 13.87 2.82
CA VAL A 105 1.74 12.84 3.76
C VAL A 105 1.13 11.50 3.34
N TYR A 106 1.86 10.40 3.53
CA TYR A 106 1.46 9.07 3.06
C TYR A 106 1.51 8.05 4.18
N GLU A 107 0.47 7.22 4.25
CA GLU A 107 0.47 5.97 5.02
C GLU A 107 0.40 4.80 4.03
N VAL A 108 1.33 3.86 4.13
CA VAL A 108 1.40 2.68 3.28
C VAL A 108 0.72 1.51 3.97
N LYS A 109 -0.14 0.81 3.24
CA LYS A 109 -0.83 -0.40 3.69
C LYS A 109 -0.62 -1.48 2.65
N GLY A 110 0.47 -2.22 2.83
CA GLY A 110 0.78 -3.42 2.06
C GLY A 110 0.30 -4.68 2.75
N ARG A 111 -0.10 -5.67 1.95
CA ARG A 111 -0.40 -7.02 2.43
C ARG A 111 0.07 -8.07 1.42
N ASN A 112 0.64 -9.15 1.95
CA ASN A 112 1.06 -10.34 1.24
C ASN A 112 -0.13 -11.10 0.64
N TRP A 113 0.11 -11.81 -0.46
CA TRP A 113 -0.91 -12.59 -1.18
C TRP A 113 -1.23 -13.94 -0.51
N SER A 114 -0.43 -14.36 0.46
CA SER A 114 -0.57 -15.65 1.15
C SER A 114 -1.08 -15.57 2.60
N THR A 115 -1.05 -14.39 3.23
CA THR A 115 -1.28 -14.27 4.67
C THR A 115 -2.73 -13.93 5.00
N SER A 116 -3.49 -14.95 5.43
CA SER A 116 -4.89 -14.82 5.85
C SER A 116 -5.04 -14.06 7.18
N GLY A 117 -6.27 -13.67 7.52
CA GLY A 117 -6.61 -13.00 8.77
C GLY A 117 -7.20 -11.60 8.57
N THR A 118 -7.42 -10.89 9.67
CA THR A 118 -8.15 -9.61 9.73
C THR A 118 -7.25 -8.39 9.50
N ALA A 119 -6.01 -8.60 9.01
CA ALA A 119 -5.10 -7.51 8.71
C ALA A 119 -5.72 -6.53 7.70
N GLY A 120 -6.48 -7.07 6.73
CA GLY A 120 -7.23 -6.32 5.74
C GLY A 120 -8.20 -5.29 6.30
N GLU A 121 -9.01 -5.70 7.26
CA GLU A 121 -10.07 -4.85 7.85
C GLU A 121 -9.50 -3.61 8.54
N LYS A 122 -8.23 -3.65 8.96
CA LYS A 122 -7.58 -2.53 9.65
C LYS A 122 -7.44 -1.30 8.77
N ILE A 123 -7.47 -1.43 7.44
CA ILE A 123 -7.41 -0.25 6.57
C ILE A 123 -8.58 0.69 6.80
N LEU A 124 -9.76 0.17 7.17
CA LEU A 124 -10.99 0.94 7.38
C LEU A 124 -10.87 1.92 8.54
N GLY A 125 -10.05 1.60 9.54
CA GLY A 125 -9.78 2.47 10.69
C GLY A 125 -8.68 3.51 10.47
N VAL A 126 -7.96 3.46 9.33
CA VAL A 126 -6.82 4.35 9.07
C VAL A 126 -7.22 5.83 8.99
N PRO A 127 -8.30 6.22 8.29
CA PRO A 127 -8.76 7.61 8.26
C PRO A 127 -9.09 8.16 9.64
N LEU A 128 -9.68 7.33 10.51
CA LEU A 128 -9.98 7.72 11.89
C LEU A 128 -8.71 7.83 12.74
N LYS A 129 -7.82 6.83 12.66
CA LYS A 129 -6.54 6.83 13.40
C LYS A 129 -5.72 8.08 13.10
N TYR A 130 -5.69 8.49 11.84
CA TYR A 130 -4.83 9.56 11.34
C TYR A 130 -5.60 10.83 10.94
N GLY A 131 -6.82 11.01 11.47
CA GLY A 131 -7.70 12.13 11.11
C GLY A 131 -7.09 13.52 11.35
N GLU A 132 -6.18 13.65 12.32
CA GLU A 132 -5.48 14.92 12.60
C GLU A 132 -4.29 15.19 11.65
N LEU A 133 -3.79 14.19 10.91
CA LEU A 133 -2.57 14.34 10.12
C LEU A 133 -2.63 15.47 9.11
N PRO A 134 -3.72 15.68 8.36
CA PRO A 134 -3.78 16.79 7.43
C PRO A 134 -3.58 18.16 8.10
N ASN A 135 -4.10 18.32 9.31
CA ASN A 135 -3.95 19.54 10.10
C ASN A 135 -2.55 19.69 10.71
N LEU A 136 -1.93 18.60 11.16
CA LEU A 136 -0.60 18.61 11.79
C LEU A 136 0.53 18.81 10.77
N TYR A 137 0.39 18.24 9.57
CA TYR A 137 1.37 18.34 8.49
C TYR A 137 1.08 19.49 7.52
N LYS A 138 -0.13 20.05 7.53
CA LYS A 138 -0.63 21.01 6.53
C LYS A 138 -0.59 20.45 5.10
N LYS A 139 -0.82 19.14 4.97
CA LYS A 139 -0.75 18.38 3.72
C LYS A 139 -1.85 17.32 3.70
N PRO A 140 -2.55 17.09 2.58
CA PRO A 140 -3.45 15.94 2.44
C PRO A 140 -2.77 14.61 2.75
N LEU A 141 -3.53 13.68 3.35
CA LEU A 141 -3.11 12.31 3.64
C LEU A 141 -3.58 11.36 2.53
N GLN A 142 -2.63 10.65 1.92
CA GLN A 142 -2.91 9.56 1.00
C GLN A 142 -2.59 8.21 1.64
N ILE A 143 -3.58 7.33 1.72
CA ILE A 143 -3.44 5.96 2.20
C ILE A 143 -3.20 5.07 0.98
N VAL A 144 -1.94 4.68 0.77
CA VAL A 144 -1.53 3.91 -0.41
C VAL A 144 -1.68 2.42 -0.14
N LEU A 145 -2.56 1.77 -0.90
CA LEU A 145 -2.84 0.34 -0.79
C LEU A 145 -1.95 -0.44 -1.76
N VAL A 146 -1.22 -1.44 -1.28
CA VAL A 146 -0.20 -2.16 -2.08
C VAL A 146 -0.44 -3.67 -2.03
N GLY A 147 -0.29 -4.34 -3.18
CA GLY A 147 -0.35 -5.79 -3.30
C GLY A 147 -1.74 -6.32 -2.98
N TYR A 148 -1.83 -7.39 -2.18
CA TYR A 148 -3.11 -8.00 -1.84
C TYR A 148 -4.05 -7.05 -1.10
N GLN A 149 -3.51 -6.04 -0.40
CA GLN A 149 -4.35 -5.06 0.30
C GLN A 149 -5.19 -4.23 -0.67
N GLU A 150 -4.62 -3.88 -1.83
CA GLU A 150 -5.36 -3.18 -2.88
C GLU A 150 -6.42 -4.10 -3.50
N TYR A 151 -6.07 -5.34 -3.80
CA TYR A 151 -7.02 -6.34 -4.31
C TYR A 151 -8.22 -6.52 -3.37
N GLU A 152 -7.96 -6.71 -2.08
CA GLU A 152 -9.00 -6.87 -1.07
C GLU A 152 -9.86 -5.61 -0.91
N ALA A 153 -9.27 -4.42 -1.02
CA ALA A 153 -10.00 -3.16 -1.01
C ALA A 153 -10.96 -3.01 -2.20
N ARG A 154 -10.62 -3.60 -3.35
CA ARG A 154 -11.47 -3.57 -4.56
C ARG A 154 -12.55 -4.65 -4.54
N GLN A 155 -12.24 -5.84 -4.03
CA GLN A 155 -13.03 -7.05 -4.29
C GLN A 155 -13.44 -7.83 -3.03
N GLY A 156 -12.80 -7.57 -1.89
CA GLY A 156 -12.92 -8.39 -0.69
C GLY A 156 -14.03 -7.98 0.27
N PHE A 157 -14.51 -6.74 0.19
CA PHE A 157 -15.48 -6.20 1.15
C PHE A 157 -16.91 -6.18 0.63
N ALA A 158 -17.86 -6.49 1.51
CA ALA A 158 -19.28 -6.53 1.18
C ALA A 158 -19.86 -5.15 0.80
N PHE A 159 -19.22 -4.05 1.21
CA PHE A 159 -19.62 -2.69 0.87
C PHE A 159 -19.17 -2.26 -0.55
N GLY A 160 -18.44 -3.13 -1.27
CA GLY A 160 -17.98 -2.89 -2.63
C GLY A 160 -16.51 -2.42 -2.73
N ASP A 161 -16.19 -1.79 -3.85
CA ASP A 161 -14.82 -1.36 -4.21
C ASP A 161 -14.47 -0.04 -3.52
N LEU A 162 -13.52 -0.05 -2.59
CA LEU A 162 -13.05 1.14 -1.86
C LEU A 162 -12.45 2.24 -2.77
N LEU A 163 -12.05 1.89 -4.00
CA LEU A 163 -11.31 2.72 -4.93
C LEU A 163 -12.13 3.10 -6.18
N ASP A 164 -13.28 2.47 -6.44
CA ASP A 164 -14.20 2.81 -7.55
C ASP A 164 -15.62 3.13 -7.06
N LYS A 165 -15.97 4.42 -7.14
CA LYS A 165 -17.29 4.95 -6.76
C LYS A 165 -18.47 4.22 -7.42
N ASN A 166 -18.30 3.69 -8.64
CA ASN A 166 -19.39 3.04 -9.37
C ASN A 166 -19.80 1.68 -8.78
N SER A 167 -18.96 1.12 -7.91
CA SER A 167 -19.17 -0.19 -7.30
C SER A 167 -19.17 -0.10 -5.77
N GLN A 168 -19.79 0.94 -5.20
CA GLN A 168 -19.85 1.19 -3.76
C GLN A 168 -21.29 1.27 -3.26
N THR A 169 -21.54 0.79 -2.04
CA THR A 169 -22.78 1.13 -1.33
C THR A 169 -22.84 2.64 -1.04
N LYS A 170 -24.04 3.14 -0.77
CA LYS A 170 -24.25 4.55 -0.44
C LYS A 170 -23.49 4.95 0.83
N GLU A 171 -23.48 4.10 1.85
CA GLU A 171 -22.81 4.33 3.13
C GLU A 171 -21.30 4.46 2.97
N LEU A 172 -20.70 3.66 2.08
CA LEU A 172 -19.28 3.79 1.76
C LEU A 172 -19.01 5.12 1.04
N GLN A 173 -19.84 5.49 0.06
CA GLN A 173 -19.67 6.75 -0.66
C GLN A 173 -19.73 7.96 0.28
N GLU A 174 -20.69 7.98 1.20
CA GLU A 174 -20.82 9.05 2.21
C GLU A 174 -19.61 9.09 3.14
N SER A 175 -19.11 7.94 3.59
CA SER A 175 -17.93 7.84 4.44
C SER A 175 -16.67 8.35 3.73
N LEU A 176 -16.46 7.95 2.47
CA LEU A 176 -15.33 8.39 1.65
C LEU A 176 -15.42 9.88 1.30
N ALA A 177 -16.63 10.40 1.05
CA ALA A 177 -16.84 11.83 0.83
C ALA A 177 -16.45 12.64 2.07
N PHE A 178 -16.89 12.20 3.26
CA PHE A 178 -16.51 12.82 4.53
C PHE A 178 -14.98 12.84 4.72
N TYR A 179 -14.29 11.72 4.47
CA TYR A 179 -12.83 11.68 4.57
C TYR A 179 -12.14 12.59 3.55
N LYS A 180 -12.66 12.65 2.32
CA LYS A 180 -12.12 13.51 1.27
C LYS A 180 -12.26 14.99 1.61
N GLU A 181 -13.38 15.42 2.18
CA GLU A 181 -13.58 16.78 2.70
C GLU A 181 -12.54 17.15 3.78
N HIS A 182 -12.05 16.14 4.51
CA HIS A 182 -11.00 16.28 5.51
C HIS A 182 -9.59 16.01 4.97
N ASN A 183 -9.41 16.03 3.64
CA ASN A 183 -8.14 15.83 2.96
C ASN A 183 -7.50 14.45 3.21
N ILE A 184 -8.32 13.39 3.29
CA ILE A 184 -7.89 12.00 3.43
C ILE A 184 -8.47 11.17 2.29
N GLU A 185 -7.64 10.43 1.58
CA GLU A 185 -8.09 9.55 0.49
C GLU A 185 -7.28 8.26 0.42
N TYR A 186 -7.94 7.19 -0.07
CA TYR A 186 -7.25 5.96 -0.45
C TYR A 186 -6.74 6.06 -1.88
N VAL A 187 -5.56 5.49 -2.12
CA VAL A 187 -4.92 5.48 -3.44
C VAL A 187 -4.49 4.06 -3.76
N ALA A 188 -4.87 3.58 -4.94
CA ALA A 188 -4.36 2.34 -5.50
C ALA A 188 -2.89 2.54 -5.88
N PHE A 189 -2.00 1.68 -5.40
CA PHE A 189 -0.61 1.72 -5.83
C PHE A 189 -0.47 1.41 -7.32
N THR A 190 -1.32 0.52 -7.85
CA THR A 190 -1.32 0.20 -9.28
C THR A 190 -1.67 1.41 -10.16
N ASP A 191 -2.46 2.37 -9.67
CA ASP A 191 -2.75 3.62 -10.40
C ASP A 191 -1.49 4.51 -10.48
N ILE A 192 -0.65 4.50 -9.43
CA ILE A 192 0.64 5.19 -9.44
C ILE A 192 1.57 4.51 -10.44
N LEU A 193 1.68 3.17 -10.41
CA LEU A 193 2.51 2.39 -11.33
C LEU A 193 2.16 2.65 -12.80
N GLN A 194 0.87 2.65 -13.13
CA GLN A 194 0.40 2.95 -14.49
C GLN A 194 0.85 4.35 -14.96
N LYS A 195 0.75 5.36 -14.10
CA LYS A 195 1.16 6.74 -14.42
C LYS A 195 2.66 6.87 -14.70
N ILE A 196 3.48 5.99 -14.12
CA ILE A 196 4.94 5.98 -14.32
C ILE A 196 5.39 4.90 -15.32
N GLY A 197 4.46 4.28 -16.05
CA GLY A 197 4.75 3.38 -17.18
C GLY A 197 4.79 1.88 -16.86
N PHE A 198 4.51 1.47 -15.62
CA PHE A 198 4.42 0.06 -15.23
C PHE A 198 2.97 -0.42 -15.30
N GLN A 199 2.52 -0.78 -16.50
CA GLN A 199 1.17 -1.31 -16.73
C GLN A 199 1.05 -2.79 -16.32
N ASN A 200 -0.18 -3.24 -16.08
CA ASN A 200 -0.46 -4.66 -15.86
C ASN A 200 0.09 -5.51 -17.03
N GLY A 201 0.79 -6.60 -16.71
CA GLY A 201 1.41 -7.52 -17.65
C GLY A 201 2.76 -7.05 -18.20
N CYS A 202 3.30 -5.89 -17.81
CA CYS A 202 4.57 -5.40 -18.35
C CYS A 202 5.77 -6.30 -17.99
N TRP A 203 5.65 -7.16 -16.97
CA TRP A 203 6.65 -8.14 -16.57
C TRP A 203 6.82 -9.33 -17.54
N ASN A 204 5.89 -9.49 -18.49
CA ASN A 204 5.96 -10.54 -19.51
C ASN A 204 6.69 -10.12 -20.77
N LYS A 205 7.11 -8.85 -20.87
CA LYS A 205 7.85 -8.34 -22.03
C LYS A 205 9.28 -8.89 -21.98
N LYS A 206 9.59 -9.80 -22.91
CA LYS A 206 10.94 -10.33 -23.17
C LYS A 206 11.80 -9.29 -23.88
#